data_AF-A0A3M7RFL1-F1
#
_entry.id   AF-A0A3M7RFL1-F1
#
_cell.length_a   1.000
_cell.length_b   1.000
_cell.length_c   1.000
_cell.angle_alpha   90.00
_cell.angle_beta   90.00
_cell.angle_gamma   90.00
#
_symmetry.space_group_name_H-M   'P 1'
#
loop_
_entity.id
_entity.type
_entity.pdbx_description
1 polymer ?
#
loop_
_entity_poly.entity_id
_entity_poly.type
_entity_poly.pdbx_seq_one_letter_code
_entity_poly.pdbx_strand_id
1 'polypeptide(L)'
;LIAEKYEQMTGILKQIYQYQLSNRQIEQQFEQHLTKLSEDIHWLLLINGFVLFEISESEENKIPEKIMNYDASITTDVNNLTNLSNLLDQPTLVHNQVACPILNSINLSLIDAKVPDTFNPVISFAFTGMQLAELENHMFCLNMLQYLSPQVATTLVWFFKELCQSFLFMNESNYSFINPALHHFFGPDTQSASTILKFLIRKILINFYIWSSETTCTVQTAKLLIELSKNRSVAKHLMHDANYWSIGHVVIHSDQQPWKLLPTSVKKLAIKSLIISCLGQPNENIVNSVQALGSRFEALNSESSNFHSESKIKEVMSLIESLNGIIEATSHENLNFLIGLILPRLEQGVHLLDRYHNYGEIVELVLDMYNGVIEKILTQLNVSLIEHVSIKNKILECFLGLIQIFAKHNQRRQSIDVNIEEDYFNDLLLFLTLLNRLHNINYDNDENRFLPIEPSTNEQNSVIKVIDVILIGLEFLIPLMSKEILKFQTLAIEYFRLTSNISFNNSDKIFSRPIQLYNSLISSIQFGLTS
;
A
#
# COMPACT_ATOMS: atom_id res chain seq x y z
N LEU A 1 -25.03 -23.07 -3.75
CA LEU A 1 -24.22 -23.64 -2.64
C LEU A 1 -23.77 -22.56 -1.64
N ILE A 2 -23.04 -21.51 -2.04
CA ILE A 2 -22.63 -20.45 -1.09
C ILE A 2 -23.83 -19.73 -0.44
N ALA A 3 -24.88 -19.44 -1.20
CA ALA A 3 -26.13 -18.86 -0.67
C ALA A 3 -26.79 -19.77 0.39
N GLU A 4 -26.76 -21.09 0.20
CA GLU A 4 -27.27 -22.06 1.17
C GLU A 4 -26.44 -22.05 2.47
N LYS A 5 -25.11 -21.99 2.35
CA LYS A 5 -24.21 -21.87 3.51
C LYS A 5 -24.39 -20.56 4.25
N TYR A 6 -24.65 -19.47 3.52
CA TYR A 6 -25.04 -18.18 4.09
C TYR A 6 -26.36 -18.27 4.86
N GLU A 7 -27.40 -18.90 4.31
CA GLU A 7 -28.68 -19.12 5.01
C GLU A 7 -28.51 -19.97 6.28
N GLN A 8 -27.68 -21.03 6.23
CA GLN A 8 -27.35 -21.83 7.42
C GLN A 8 -26.65 -21.00 8.50
N MET A 9 -25.66 -20.19 8.11
CA MET A 9 -24.90 -19.34 9.03
C MET A 9 -25.78 -18.27 9.67
N THR A 10 -26.59 -17.55 8.87
CA THR A 10 -27.53 -16.55 9.39
C THR A 10 -28.56 -17.18 10.33
N GLY A 11 -29.06 -18.38 10.03
CA GLY A 11 -29.97 -19.13 10.89
C GLY A 11 -29.36 -19.45 12.26
N ILE A 12 -28.12 -19.95 12.29
CA ILE A 12 -27.41 -20.26 13.54
C ILE A 12 -27.12 -18.98 14.33
N LEU A 13 -26.65 -17.91 13.69
CA LEU A 13 -26.38 -16.64 14.38
C LEU A 13 -27.65 -16.03 15.00
N LYS A 14 -28.79 -16.10 14.29
CA LYS A 14 -30.10 -15.70 14.83
C LYS A 14 -30.49 -16.54 16.05
N GLN A 15 -30.25 -17.85 16.01
CA GLN A 15 -30.49 -18.73 17.16
C GLN A 15 -29.59 -18.36 18.34
N ILE A 16 -28.29 -18.18 18.14
CA ILE A 16 -27.36 -17.77 19.22
C ILE A 16 -27.83 -16.47 19.85
N TYR A 17 -28.16 -15.45 19.05
CA TYR A 17 -28.67 -14.18 19.55
C TYR A 17 -29.95 -14.34 20.38
N GLN A 18 -30.86 -15.24 19.98
CA GLN A 18 -32.08 -15.55 20.74
C GLN A 18 -31.80 -16.35 22.03
N TYR A 19 -30.81 -17.25 22.03
CA TYR A 19 -30.50 -18.17 23.13
C TYR A 19 -29.43 -17.68 24.12
N GLN A 20 -28.83 -16.52 23.87
CA GLN A 20 -27.70 -15.89 24.58
C GLN A 20 -27.85 -15.70 26.11
N LEU A 21 -28.85 -16.31 26.77
CA LEU A 21 -29.11 -16.20 28.20
C LEU A 21 -29.17 -17.52 29.00
N SER A 22 -28.95 -18.72 28.43
CA SER A 22 -29.28 -19.94 29.22
C SER A 22 -28.38 -21.18 29.19
N ASN A 23 -27.48 -21.45 28.22
CA ASN A 23 -26.74 -22.73 28.25
C ASN A 23 -25.39 -22.78 27.50
N ARG A 24 -24.27 -22.90 28.24
CA ARG A 24 -22.89 -22.95 27.71
C ARG A 24 -22.55 -24.17 26.84
N GLN A 25 -23.20 -25.32 27.05
CA GLN A 25 -22.94 -26.52 26.25
C GLN A 25 -23.49 -26.40 24.82
N ILE A 26 -24.61 -25.70 24.68
CA ILE A 26 -25.25 -25.43 23.39
C ILE A 26 -24.42 -24.40 22.59
N GLU A 27 -23.87 -23.40 23.28
CA GLU A 27 -22.96 -22.40 22.71
C GLU A 27 -21.72 -23.06 22.06
N GLN A 28 -21.06 -24.00 22.75
CA GLN A 28 -19.91 -24.74 22.20
C GLN A 28 -20.27 -25.56 20.95
N GLN A 29 -21.46 -26.15 20.91
CA GLN A 29 -21.92 -26.88 19.72
C GLN A 29 -22.14 -25.92 18.55
N PHE A 30 -22.76 -24.77 18.78
CA PHE A 30 -22.95 -23.77 17.73
C PHE A 30 -21.64 -23.20 17.21
N GLU A 31 -20.67 -22.92 18.09
CA GLU A 31 -19.33 -22.47 17.69
C GLU A 31 -18.66 -23.47 16.73
N GLN A 32 -18.68 -24.77 17.05
CA GLN A 32 -18.11 -25.80 16.16
C GLN A 32 -18.80 -25.85 14.79
N HIS A 33 -20.12 -25.65 14.75
CA HIS A 33 -20.86 -25.58 13.48
C HIS A 33 -20.50 -24.32 12.68
N LEU A 34 -20.35 -23.18 13.35
CA LEU A 34 -19.94 -21.92 12.73
C LEU A 34 -18.50 -21.99 12.18
N THR A 35 -17.58 -22.68 12.85
CA THR A 35 -16.23 -22.90 12.33
C THR A 35 -16.28 -23.68 11.02
N LYS A 36 -17.05 -24.77 10.96
CA LYS A 36 -17.22 -25.57 9.72
C LYS A 36 -17.88 -24.77 8.61
N LEU A 37 -18.92 -23.99 8.93
CA LEU A 37 -19.56 -23.11 7.95
C LEU A 37 -18.63 -22.01 7.45
N SER A 38 -17.78 -21.47 8.33
CA SER A 38 -16.78 -20.48 7.95
C SER A 38 -15.76 -21.06 6.97
N GLU A 39 -15.29 -22.30 7.21
CA GLU A 39 -14.43 -23.03 6.27
C GLU A 39 -15.13 -23.28 4.93
N ASP A 40 -16.37 -23.77 4.95
CA ASP A 40 -17.16 -23.97 3.72
C ASP A 40 -17.29 -22.66 2.93
N ILE A 41 -17.66 -21.55 3.59
CA ILE A 41 -17.80 -20.24 2.94
C ILE A 41 -16.46 -19.74 2.41
N HIS A 42 -15.38 -19.89 3.18
CA HIS A 42 -14.03 -19.52 2.77
C HIS A 42 -13.63 -20.20 1.45
N TRP A 43 -13.73 -21.54 1.41
CA TRP A 43 -13.38 -22.30 0.21
C TRP A 43 -14.32 -22.02 -0.96
N LEU A 44 -15.61 -21.85 -0.71
CA LEU A 44 -16.56 -21.50 -1.77
C LEU A 44 -16.29 -20.11 -2.35
N LEU A 45 -15.93 -19.11 -1.53
CA LEU A 45 -15.54 -17.80 -2.02
C LEU A 45 -14.28 -17.88 -2.90
N LEU A 46 -13.26 -18.59 -2.44
CA LEU A 46 -12.01 -18.77 -3.20
C LEU A 46 -12.26 -19.47 -4.53
N ILE A 47 -12.90 -20.65 -4.51
CA ILE A 47 -13.14 -21.45 -5.72
C ILE A 47 -13.94 -20.66 -6.74
N ASN A 48 -15.04 -20.01 -6.33
CA ASN A 48 -15.85 -19.22 -7.25
C ASN A 48 -15.10 -17.97 -7.73
N GLY A 49 -14.30 -17.31 -6.88
CA GLY A 49 -13.46 -16.19 -7.29
C GLY A 49 -12.44 -16.57 -8.37
N PHE A 50 -11.70 -17.67 -8.19
CA PHE A 50 -10.75 -18.16 -9.19
C PHE A 50 -11.40 -18.65 -10.49
N VAL A 51 -12.70 -18.94 -10.49
CA VAL A 51 -13.47 -19.26 -11.70
C VAL A 51 -13.93 -17.99 -12.42
N LEU A 52 -14.27 -16.94 -11.68
CA LEU A 52 -14.87 -15.72 -12.22
C LEU A 52 -13.86 -14.66 -12.68
N PHE A 53 -12.63 -14.70 -12.19
CA PHE A 53 -11.63 -13.66 -12.44
C PHE A 53 -10.39 -14.23 -13.12
N GLU A 54 -9.87 -13.54 -14.14
CA GLU A 54 -8.49 -13.73 -14.59
C GLU A 54 -7.56 -12.90 -13.70
N ILE A 55 -6.80 -13.58 -12.85
CA ILE A 55 -5.89 -12.91 -11.92
C ILE A 55 -4.54 -12.75 -12.62
N SER A 56 -4.20 -11.51 -12.97
CA SER A 56 -2.91 -11.15 -13.52
C SER A 56 -2.20 -10.14 -12.62
N GLU A 57 -0.90 -10.29 -12.44
CA GLU A 57 -0.10 -9.34 -11.64
C GLU A 57 0.32 -8.11 -12.46
N SER A 58 0.33 -8.20 -13.79
CA SER A 58 0.89 -7.20 -14.70
C SER A 58 -0.10 -6.57 -15.67
N GLU A 59 -1.27 -7.19 -15.90
CA GLU A 59 -2.27 -6.70 -16.85
C GLU A 59 -3.56 -6.26 -16.14
N GLU A 60 -4.43 -5.56 -16.85
CA GLU A 60 -5.76 -5.24 -16.34
C GLU A 60 -6.56 -6.56 -16.25
N ASN A 61 -7.07 -6.89 -15.06
CA ASN A 61 -7.88 -8.09 -14.87
C ASN A 61 -9.15 -8.00 -15.72
N LYS A 62 -9.38 -9.04 -16.52
CA LYS A 62 -10.55 -9.13 -17.40
C LYS A 62 -11.47 -10.23 -16.94
N ILE A 63 -12.71 -10.14 -17.39
CA ILE A 63 -13.68 -11.22 -17.24
C ILE A 63 -13.29 -12.33 -18.22
N PRO A 64 -13.10 -13.58 -17.77
CA PRO A 64 -12.73 -14.68 -18.65
C PRO A 64 -13.75 -14.85 -19.78
N GLU A 65 -13.29 -15.08 -21.01
CA GLU A 65 -14.19 -15.22 -22.18
C GLU A 65 -15.27 -16.29 -21.99
N LYS A 66 -14.94 -17.39 -21.30
CA LYS A 66 -15.91 -18.45 -20.99
C LYS A 66 -17.06 -17.95 -20.11
N ILE A 67 -16.77 -17.08 -19.16
CA ILE A 67 -17.78 -16.45 -18.30
C ILE A 67 -18.62 -15.50 -19.14
N MET A 68 -18.00 -14.66 -19.98
CA MET A 68 -18.73 -13.72 -20.83
C MET A 68 -19.65 -14.44 -21.84
N ASN A 69 -19.19 -15.54 -22.45
CA ASN A 69 -19.98 -16.35 -23.37
C ASN A 69 -21.15 -17.05 -22.66
N TYR A 70 -20.92 -17.56 -21.45
CA TYR A 70 -21.97 -18.13 -20.63
C TYR A 70 -23.00 -17.05 -20.26
N ASP A 71 -22.54 -15.89 -19.83
CA ASP A 71 -23.37 -14.76 -19.43
C ASP A 71 -24.23 -14.23 -20.57
N ALA A 72 -23.69 -14.18 -21.80
CA ALA A 72 -24.42 -13.80 -23.00
C ALA A 72 -25.61 -14.72 -23.32
N SER A 73 -25.60 -15.97 -22.83
CA SER A 73 -26.69 -16.92 -23.01
C SER A 73 -27.85 -16.76 -22.01
N ILE A 74 -27.68 -15.92 -20.99
CA ILE A 74 -28.65 -15.75 -19.89
C ILE A 74 -29.65 -14.65 -20.24
N THR A 75 -30.94 -14.97 -20.11
CA THR A 75 -32.03 -14.00 -20.29
C THR A 75 -32.10 -13.01 -19.13
N THR A 76 -32.22 -11.72 -19.45
CA THR A 76 -32.35 -10.64 -18.45
C THR A 76 -33.81 -10.40 -18.08
N ASP A 77 -34.17 -10.65 -16.82
CA ASP A 77 -35.46 -10.23 -16.26
C ASP A 77 -35.34 -8.84 -15.62
N VAL A 78 -35.90 -7.83 -16.28
CA VAL A 78 -35.83 -6.42 -15.89
C VAL A 78 -36.42 -6.16 -14.50
N ASN A 79 -37.48 -6.88 -14.11
CA ASN A 79 -38.12 -6.67 -12.81
C ASN A 79 -37.20 -7.11 -11.66
N ASN A 80 -36.44 -8.19 -11.86
CA ASN A 80 -35.48 -8.67 -10.88
C ASN A 80 -34.27 -7.72 -10.76
N LEU A 81 -33.84 -7.08 -11.86
CA LEU A 81 -32.79 -6.05 -11.85
C LEU A 81 -33.17 -4.89 -10.92
N THR A 82 -34.36 -4.32 -11.12
CA THR A 82 -34.83 -3.16 -10.35
C THR A 82 -35.05 -3.47 -8.86
N ASN A 83 -35.49 -4.70 -8.54
CA ASN A 83 -35.69 -5.09 -7.14
C ASN A 83 -34.35 -5.21 -6.41
N LEU A 84 -33.34 -5.82 -7.05
CA LEU A 84 -32.01 -5.95 -6.46
C LEU A 84 -31.27 -4.61 -6.38
N SER A 85 -31.42 -3.72 -7.37
CA SER A 85 -30.85 -2.36 -7.28
C SER A 85 -31.43 -1.58 -6.10
N ASN A 86 -32.76 -1.65 -5.91
CA ASN A 86 -33.43 -1.00 -4.80
C ASN A 86 -32.99 -1.55 -3.44
N LEU A 87 -32.66 -2.85 -3.35
CA LEU A 87 -32.12 -3.44 -2.13
C LEU A 87 -30.75 -2.86 -1.78
N LEU A 88 -29.88 -2.56 -2.75
CA LEU A 88 -28.58 -1.93 -2.50
C LEU A 88 -28.72 -0.50 -1.96
N ASP A 89 -29.74 0.22 -2.40
CA ASP A 89 -29.97 1.64 -2.11
C ASP A 89 -30.68 1.92 -0.77
N GLN A 90 -31.04 0.90 0.02
CA GLN A 90 -31.82 1.04 1.26
C GLN A 90 -31.04 0.73 2.55
N PRO A 91 -30.05 1.54 2.95
CA PRO A 91 -29.49 1.42 4.29
C PRO A 91 -30.52 1.82 5.36
N THR A 92 -30.77 0.93 6.32
CA THR A 92 -31.56 1.24 7.51
C THR A 92 -30.70 1.89 8.59
N LEU A 93 -31.20 2.98 9.19
CA LEU A 93 -30.53 3.63 10.32
C LEU A 93 -30.59 2.72 11.56
N VAL A 94 -29.44 2.24 12.02
CA VAL A 94 -29.37 1.46 13.25
C VAL A 94 -29.28 2.44 14.42
N HIS A 95 -30.30 2.47 15.28
CA HIS A 95 -30.40 3.39 16.41
C HIS A 95 -29.54 2.99 17.63
N ASN A 96 -28.69 1.97 17.49
CA ASN A 96 -27.81 1.55 18.57
C ASN A 96 -26.62 2.52 18.64
N GLN A 97 -26.22 2.90 19.86
CA GLN A 97 -25.00 3.67 20.10
C GLN A 97 -23.78 2.78 19.82
N VAL A 98 -23.47 2.57 18.54
CA VAL A 98 -22.31 1.80 18.11
C VAL A 98 -21.08 2.70 18.19
N ALA A 99 -19.96 2.16 18.69
CA ALA A 99 -18.73 2.92 18.85
C ALA A 99 -18.12 3.39 17.50
N CYS A 100 -18.51 2.76 16.39
CA CYS A 100 -18.13 3.14 15.02
C CYS A 100 -19.15 4.14 14.43
N PRO A 101 -18.77 5.41 14.17
CA PRO A 101 -19.67 6.43 13.62
C PRO A 101 -20.24 6.07 12.23
N ILE A 102 -19.55 5.19 11.49
CA ILE A 102 -19.85 4.80 10.11
C ILE A 102 -20.90 3.68 10.08
N LEU A 103 -21.08 2.95 11.19
CA LEU A 103 -22.07 1.89 11.35
C LEU A 103 -23.50 2.37 11.66
N ASN A 104 -23.75 3.68 11.61
CA ASN A 104 -25.10 4.24 11.75
C ASN A 104 -26.06 3.78 10.63
N SER A 105 -25.55 3.13 9.58
CA SER A 105 -26.31 2.61 8.45
C SER A 105 -25.92 1.17 8.13
N ILE A 106 -26.78 0.22 8.47
CA ILE A 106 -26.66 -1.19 8.05
C ILE A 106 -27.85 -1.50 7.15
N ASN A 107 -27.60 -2.23 6.07
CA ASN A 107 -28.64 -2.63 5.15
C ASN A 107 -29.24 -3.98 5.60
N LEU A 108 -30.19 -3.94 6.53
CA LEU A 108 -30.83 -5.15 7.06
C LEU A 108 -31.69 -5.87 6.01
N SER A 109 -32.31 -5.12 5.08
CA SER A 109 -33.09 -5.72 4.00
C SER A 109 -32.21 -6.53 3.05
N LEU A 110 -30.97 -6.10 2.82
CA LEU A 110 -29.98 -6.88 2.06
C LEU A 110 -29.65 -8.21 2.74
N ILE A 111 -29.52 -8.25 4.07
CA ILE A 111 -29.21 -9.48 4.82
C ILE A 111 -30.31 -10.53 4.64
N ASP A 112 -31.58 -10.13 4.73
CA ASP A 112 -32.73 -11.04 4.64
C ASP A 112 -33.22 -11.31 3.21
N ALA A 113 -32.63 -10.63 2.21
CA ALA A 113 -33.04 -10.77 0.81
C ALA A 113 -32.72 -12.17 0.27
N LYS A 114 -33.67 -12.75 -0.48
CA LYS A 114 -33.45 -13.95 -1.28
C LYS A 114 -33.16 -13.56 -2.72
N VAL A 115 -31.98 -13.89 -3.20
CA VAL A 115 -31.64 -13.76 -4.63
C VAL A 115 -32.34 -14.89 -5.39
N PRO A 116 -33.11 -14.60 -6.46
CA PRO A 116 -33.77 -15.65 -7.23
C PRO A 116 -32.76 -16.62 -7.86
N ASP A 117 -33.01 -17.93 -7.77
CA ASP A 117 -32.13 -18.98 -8.35
C ASP A 117 -31.95 -18.86 -9.87
N THR A 118 -32.89 -18.20 -10.55
CA THR A 118 -32.88 -17.96 -12.00
C THR A 118 -32.15 -16.68 -12.40
N PHE A 119 -31.66 -15.91 -11.43
CA PHE A 119 -30.97 -14.66 -11.69
C PHE A 119 -29.54 -14.92 -12.17
N ASN A 120 -28.93 -13.90 -12.80
CA ASN A 120 -27.57 -14.01 -13.32
C ASN A 120 -26.60 -14.52 -12.22
N PRO A 121 -25.94 -15.67 -12.40
CA PRO A 121 -25.12 -16.28 -11.36
C PRO A 121 -23.93 -15.43 -10.91
N VAL A 122 -23.34 -14.63 -11.80
CA VAL A 122 -22.24 -13.72 -11.48
C VAL A 122 -22.71 -12.63 -10.53
N ILE A 123 -23.85 -12.00 -10.86
CA ILE A 123 -24.45 -10.95 -10.04
C ILE A 123 -24.95 -11.55 -8.72
N SER A 124 -25.54 -12.74 -8.75
CA SER A 124 -26.01 -13.45 -7.56
C SER A 124 -24.86 -13.74 -6.59
N PHE A 125 -23.71 -14.16 -7.12
CA PHE A 125 -22.51 -14.40 -6.32
C PHE A 125 -21.96 -13.12 -5.70
N ALA A 126 -21.85 -12.04 -6.49
CA ALA A 126 -21.47 -10.72 -5.99
C ALA A 126 -22.39 -10.24 -4.86
N PHE A 127 -23.70 -10.41 -5.04
CA PHE A 127 -24.69 -10.05 -4.05
C PHE A 127 -24.56 -10.89 -2.78
N THR A 128 -24.36 -12.22 -2.87
CA THR A 128 -24.10 -13.06 -1.69
C THR A 128 -22.85 -12.60 -0.93
N GLY A 129 -21.80 -12.18 -1.64
CA GLY A 129 -20.62 -11.56 -1.00
C GLY A 129 -20.98 -10.28 -0.22
N MET A 130 -21.82 -9.42 -0.79
CA MET A 130 -22.32 -8.21 -0.11
C MET A 130 -23.20 -8.54 1.10
N GLN A 131 -24.05 -9.57 1.00
CA GLN A 131 -24.88 -10.04 2.11
C GLN A 131 -24.02 -10.56 3.27
N LEU A 132 -22.98 -11.35 2.98
CA LEU A 132 -22.00 -11.79 3.98
C LEU A 132 -21.31 -10.60 4.66
N ALA A 133 -20.94 -9.58 3.90
CA ALA A 133 -20.32 -8.37 4.43
C ALA A 133 -21.27 -7.53 5.30
N GLU A 134 -22.55 -7.39 4.95
CA GLU A 134 -23.53 -6.73 5.82
C GLU A 134 -23.84 -7.54 7.07
N LEU A 135 -23.92 -8.87 6.95
CA LEU A 135 -24.10 -9.74 8.11
C LEU A 135 -22.96 -9.56 9.11
N GLU A 136 -21.72 -9.47 8.63
CA GLU A 136 -20.56 -9.17 9.46
C GLU A 136 -20.69 -7.83 10.19
N ASN A 137 -21.06 -6.77 9.45
CA ASN A 137 -21.29 -5.44 10.02
C ASN A 137 -22.41 -5.48 11.08
N HIS A 138 -23.48 -6.24 10.83
CA HIS A 138 -24.60 -6.39 11.73
C HIS A 138 -24.22 -7.13 13.02
N MET A 139 -23.47 -8.24 12.92
CA MET A 139 -23.02 -9.00 14.10
C MET A 139 -22.10 -8.17 15.00
N PHE A 140 -21.27 -7.28 14.44
CA PHE A 140 -20.52 -6.34 15.25
C PHE A 140 -21.43 -5.42 16.07
N CYS A 141 -22.49 -4.88 15.47
CA CYS A 141 -23.47 -4.05 16.20
C CYS A 141 -24.24 -4.81 17.30
N LEU A 142 -24.26 -6.15 17.24
CA LEU A 142 -24.83 -7.02 18.26
C LEU A 142 -23.79 -7.51 19.28
N ASN A 143 -22.53 -7.04 19.23
CA ASN A 143 -21.41 -7.53 20.05
C ASN A 143 -21.18 -9.06 19.90
N MET A 144 -21.38 -9.57 18.69
CA MET A 144 -21.25 -10.99 18.35
C MET A 144 -20.03 -11.28 17.46
N LEU A 145 -19.03 -10.39 17.46
CA LEU A 145 -17.87 -10.51 16.59
C LEU A 145 -17.10 -11.82 16.81
N GLN A 146 -17.08 -12.36 18.03
CA GLN A 146 -16.39 -13.62 18.35
C GLN A 146 -16.89 -14.84 17.57
N TYR A 147 -18.08 -14.76 16.97
CA TYR A 147 -18.69 -15.82 16.18
C TYR A 147 -18.35 -15.74 14.69
N LEU A 148 -17.62 -14.70 14.27
CA LEU A 148 -17.18 -14.50 12.90
C LEU A 148 -15.73 -14.92 12.71
N SER A 149 -15.41 -15.30 11.48
CA SER A 149 -14.05 -15.70 11.10
C SER A 149 -13.30 -14.53 10.42
N PRO A 150 -12.18 -14.05 10.99
CA PRO A 150 -11.34 -13.05 10.32
C PRO A 150 -10.75 -13.59 9.00
N GLN A 151 -10.62 -14.91 8.84
CA GLN A 151 -10.22 -15.53 7.59
C GLN A 151 -11.29 -15.36 6.50
N VAL A 152 -12.58 -15.51 6.86
CA VAL A 152 -13.69 -15.25 5.93
C VAL A 152 -13.74 -13.76 5.58
N ALA A 153 -13.57 -12.86 6.56
CA ALA A 153 -13.49 -11.42 6.32
C ALA A 153 -12.38 -11.06 5.33
N THR A 154 -11.18 -11.63 5.53
CA THR A 154 -10.02 -11.44 4.63
C THR A 154 -10.32 -11.95 3.23
N THR A 155 -11.01 -13.09 3.11
CA THR A 155 -11.40 -13.69 1.83
C THR A 155 -12.46 -12.87 1.11
N LEU A 156 -13.42 -12.30 1.85
CA LEU A 156 -14.42 -11.38 1.30
C LEU A 156 -13.76 -10.12 0.74
N VAL A 157 -12.78 -9.56 1.46
CA VAL A 157 -12.02 -8.40 0.99
C VAL A 157 -11.25 -8.74 -0.29
N TRP A 158 -10.59 -9.90 -0.35
CA TRP A 158 -9.96 -10.40 -1.57
C TRP A 158 -10.97 -10.52 -2.71
N PHE A 159 -12.12 -11.15 -2.46
CA PHE A 159 -13.19 -11.30 -3.45
C PHE A 159 -13.65 -9.94 -3.98
N PHE A 160 -13.88 -8.95 -3.11
CA PHE A 160 -14.26 -7.61 -3.53
C PHE A 160 -13.17 -6.92 -4.33
N LYS A 161 -11.90 -7.14 -4.00
CA LYS A 161 -10.77 -6.59 -4.75
C LYS A 161 -10.81 -7.08 -6.19
N GLU A 162 -10.93 -8.40 -6.39
CA GLU A 162 -10.96 -8.99 -7.72
C GLU A 162 -12.25 -8.64 -8.49
N LEU A 163 -13.40 -8.56 -7.80
CA LEU A 163 -14.67 -8.08 -8.34
C LEU A 163 -14.55 -6.64 -8.87
N CYS A 164 -13.92 -5.75 -8.11
CA CYS A 164 -13.77 -4.35 -8.51
C CYS A 164 -12.84 -4.17 -9.69
N GLN A 165 -11.76 -4.94 -9.75
CA GLN A 165 -10.81 -4.88 -10.85
C GLN A 165 -11.43 -5.39 -12.16
N SER A 166 -12.23 -6.46 -12.09
CA SER A 166 -12.74 -7.14 -13.29
C SER A 166 -14.08 -6.60 -13.78
N PHE A 167 -14.98 -6.22 -12.84
CA PHE A 167 -16.36 -5.84 -13.17
C PHE A 167 -16.65 -4.37 -12.89
N LEU A 168 -16.18 -3.74 -11.82
CA LEU A 168 -16.67 -2.41 -11.46
C LEU A 168 -16.19 -1.31 -12.44
N PHE A 169 -17.13 -0.57 -13.05
CA PHE A 169 -16.90 0.39 -14.13
C PHE A 169 -16.19 -0.23 -15.34
N MET A 170 -16.68 -1.38 -15.83
CA MET A 170 -16.10 -2.09 -16.98
C MET A 170 -15.85 -1.16 -18.17
N ASN A 171 -14.69 -1.31 -18.80
CA ASN A 171 -14.43 -0.69 -20.09
C ASN A 171 -15.08 -1.51 -21.21
N GLU A 172 -16.16 -0.96 -21.79
CA GLU A 172 -16.95 -1.64 -22.83
C GLU A 172 -16.12 -1.98 -24.08
N SER A 173 -15.07 -1.21 -24.37
CA SER A 173 -14.20 -1.46 -25.53
C SER A 173 -13.40 -2.77 -25.44
N ASN A 174 -13.28 -3.35 -24.24
CA ASN A 174 -12.56 -4.61 -24.03
C ASN A 174 -13.39 -5.84 -24.42
N TYR A 175 -14.70 -5.70 -24.69
CA TYR A 175 -15.61 -6.82 -24.87
C TYR A 175 -16.48 -6.65 -26.12
N SER A 176 -16.73 -7.73 -26.85
CA SER A 176 -17.58 -7.73 -28.05
C SER A 176 -19.08 -7.63 -27.71
N PHE A 177 -19.47 -8.17 -26.57
CA PHE A 177 -20.83 -8.15 -26.06
C PHE A 177 -20.78 -8.14 -24.53
N ILE A 178 -21.63 -7.33 -23.91
CA ILE A 178 -21.84 -7.30 -22.46
C ILE A 178 -23.33 -7.49 -22.21
N ASN A 179 -23.68 -8.44 -21.35
CA ASN A 179 -25.06 -8.68 -20.99
C ASN A 179 -25.67 -7.44 -20.32
N PRO A 180 -26.91 -7.03 -20.66
CA PRO A 180 -27.57 -5.86 -20.06
C PRO A 180 -27.64 -5.90 -18.53
N ALA A 181 -27.75 -7.09 -17.92
CA ALA A 181 -27.75 -7.24 -16.47
C ALA A 181 -26.39 -6.89 -15.85
N LEU A 182 -25.28 -7.37 -16.43
CA LEU A 182 -23.93 -7.01 -15.96
C LEU A 182 -23.66 -5.52 -16.15
N HIS A 183 -24.01 -4.97 -17.32
CA HIS A 183 -23.88 -3.54 -17.58
C HIS A 183 -24.72 -2.73 -16.57
N HIS A 184 -25.95 -3.14 -16.26
CA HIS A 184 -26.80 -2.43 -15.29
C HIS A 184 -26.17 -2.30 -13.90
N PHE A 185 -25.52 -3.36 -13.39
CA PHE A 185 -24.94 -3.35 -12.05
C PHE A 185 -23.52 -2.79 -11.99
N PHE A 186 -22.72 -2.97 -13.05
CA PHE A 186 -21.29 -2.69 -13.00
C PHE A 186 -20.80 -1.74 -14.10
N GLY A 187 -21.68 -1.27 -14.98
CA GLY A 187 -21.34 -0.34 -16.07
C GLY A 187 -20.98 1.06 -15.56
N PRO A 188 -20.17 1.82 -16.33
CA PRO A 188 -19.49 3.02 -15.83
C PRO A 188 -20.41 4.21 -15.49
N ASP A 189 -21.61 4.26 -16.09
CA ASP A 189 -22.57 5.35 -15.92
C ASP A 189 -23.86 4.89 -15.22
N THR A 190 -23.78 3.81 -14.43
CA THR A 190 -24.95 3.24 -13.75
C THR A 190 -25.03 3.66 -12.29
N GLN A 191 -26.25 3.92 -11.82
CA GLN A 191 -26.51 4.20 -10.41
C GLN A 191 -26.09 3.02 -9.52
N SER A 192 -26.34 1.79 -9.97
CA SER A 192 -25.97 0.58 -9.23
C SER A 192 -24.46 0.45 -9.04
N ALA A 193 -23.64 0.72 -10.06
CA ALA A 193 -22.18 0.71 -9.90
C ALA A 193 -21.71 1.77 -8.89
N SER A 194 -22.30 2.96 -8.91
CA SER A 194 -22.04 4.02 -7.92
C SER A 194 -22.43 3.59 -6.49
N THR A 195 -23.58 2.93 -6.33
CA THR A 195 -24.02 2.39 -5.03
C THR A 195 -23.10 1.28 -4.55
N ILE A 196 -22.65 0.38 -5.43
CA ILE A 196 -21.67 -0.66 -5.11
C ILE A 196 -20.35 -0.04 -4.67
N LEU A 197 -19.85 0.99 -5.36
CA LEU A 197 -18.65 1.70 -4.95
C LEU A 197 -18.79 2.30 -3.54
N LYS A 198 -19.91 2.98 -3.25
CA LYS A 198 -20.21 3.52 -1.92
C LYS A 198 -20.29 2.44 -0.85
N PHE A 199 -20.89 1.29 -1.19
CA PHE A 199 -20.92 0.12 -0.33
C PHE A 199 -19.50 -0.35 0.02
N LEU A 200 -18.61 -0.44 -0.97
CA LEU A 200 -17.23 -0.89 -0.77
C LEU A 200 -16.41 0.09 0.07
N ILE A 201 -16.55 1.40 -0.15
CA ILE A 201 -15.89 2.42 0.68
C ILE A 201 -16.37 2.31 2.13
N ARG A 202 -17.68 2.19 2.34
CA ARG A 202 -18.24 1.95 3.68
C ARG A 202 -17.69 0.67 4.29
N LYS A 203 -17.59 -0.41 3.50
CA LYS A 203 -17.04 -1.70 3.96
C LYS A 203 -15.59 -1.58 4.40
N ILE A 204 -14.75 -0.88 3.62
CA ILE A 204 -13.35 -0.62 3.96
C ILE A 204 -13.23 0.11 5.30
N LEU A 205 -13.99 1.19 5.46
CA LEU A 205 -13.98 1.99 6.68
C LEU A 205 -14.44 1.19 7.91
N ILE A 206 -15.49 0.38 7.75
CA ILE A 206 -15.99 -0.50 8.80
C ILE A 206 -14.94 -1.56 9.16
N ASN A 207 -14.29 -2.19 8.17
CA ASN A 207 -13.28 -3.21 8.42
C ASN A 207 -12.08 -2.66 9.19
N PHE A 208 -11.65 -1.42 8.91
CA PHE A 208 -10.61 -0.77 9.72
C PHE A 208 -11.03 -0.62 11.18
N TYR A 209 -12.32 -0.48 11.47
CA TYR A 209 -12.84 -0.42 12.82
C TYR A 209 -12.95 -1.80 13.48
N ILE A 210 -13.71 -2.70 12.84
CA ILE A 210 -14.07 -4.02 13.36
C ILE A 210 -12.83 -4.90 13.51
N TRP A 211 -11.94 -4.89 12.52
CA TRP A 211 -10.81 -5.80 12.42
C TRP A 211 -9.48 -5.13 12.76
N SER A 212 -9.50 -4.05 13.53
CA SER A 212 -8.28 -3.29 13.89
C SER A 212 -7.19 -4.14 14.57
N SER A 213 -7.54 -5.24 15.24
CA SER A 213 -6.60 -6.21 15.81
C SER A 213 -6.05 -7.23 14.82
N GLU A 214 -6.70 -7.42 13.67
CA GLU A 214 -6.37 -8.43 12.67
C GLU A 214 -5.54 -7.80 11.55
N THR A 215 -4.22 -7.88 11.69
CA THR A 215 -3.24 -7.23 10.79
C THR A 215 -3.41 -7.67 9.34
N THR A 216 -3.60 -8.97 9.09
CA THR A 216 -3.79 -9.50 7.74
C THR A 216 -5.06 -8.95 7.09
N CYS A 217 -6.18 -8.95 7.81
CA CYS A 217 -7.46 -8.46 7.30
C CYS A 217 -7.40 -6.95 6.98
N THR A 218 -6.82 -6.16 7.88
CA THR A 218 -6.69 -4.70 7.69
C THR A 218 -5.73 -4.33 6.57
N VAL A 219 -4.61 -5.04 6.42
CA VAL A 219 -3.69 -4.85 5.28
C VAL A 219 -4.36 -5.21 3.96
N GLN A 220 -5.09 -6.33 3.87
CA GLN A 220 -5.85 -6.66 2.66
C GLN A 220 -6.96 -5.65 2.37
N THR A 221 -7.60 -5.11 3.42
CA THR A 221 -8.60 -4.04 3.29
C THR A 221 -7.99 -2.76 2.71
N ALA A 222 -6.78 -2.40 3.14
CA ALA A 222 -6.05 -1.27 2.58
C ALA A 222 -5.56 -1.52 1.15
N LYS A 223 -5.25 -2.77 0.78
CA LYS A 223 -4.96 -3.14 -0.62
C LYS A 223 -6.19 -3.01 -1.52
N LEU A 224 -7.38 -3.39 -1.05
CA LEU A 224 -8.63 -3.13 -1.77
C LEU A 224 -8.82 -1.62 -2.04
N LEU A 225 -8.57 -0.78 -1.03
CA LEU A 225 -8.64 0.68 -1.18
C LEU A 225 -7.68 1.21 -2.27
N ILE A 226 -6.46 0.67 -2.33
CA ILE A 226 -5.50 0.99 -3.39
C ILE A 226 -6.02 0.59 -4.76
N GLU A 227 -6.57 -0.61 -4.92
CA GLU A 227 -7.07 -1.06 -6.22
C GLU A 227 -8.24 -0.21 -6.73
N LEU A 228 -9.14 0.22 -5.84
CA LEU A 228 -10.19 1.18 -6.19
C LEU A 228 -9.59 2.50 -6.71
N SER A 229 -8.53 3.00 -6.08
CA SER A 229 -7.89 4.26 -6.47
C SER A 229 -7.15 4.20 -7.82
N LYS A 230 -6.63 3.03 -8.21
CA LYS A 230 -5.87 2.85 -9.46
C LYS A 230 -6.74 2.91 -10.71
N ASN A 231 -7.99 2.44 -10.64
CA ASN A 231 -8.89 2.49 -11.77
C ASN A 231 -9.35 3.94 -11.99
N ARG A 232 -8.97 4.53 -13.13
CA ARG A 232 -9.27 5.93 -13.46
C ARG A 232 -10.77 6.24 -13.50
N SER A 233 -11.62 5.29 -13.89
CA SER A 233 -13.07 5.46 -13.90
C SER A 233 -13.65 5.48 -12.48
N VAL A 234 -13.14 4.62 -11.59
CA VAL A 234 -13.47 4.61 -10.16
C VAL A 234 -12.96 5.88 -9.48
N ALA A 235 -11.71 6.27 -9.73
CA ALA A 235 -11.07 7.43 -9.11
C ALA A 235 -11.87 8.73 -9.31
N LYS A 236 -12.46 8.94 -10.49
CA LYS A 236 -13.36 10.09 -10.76
C LYS A 236 -14.54 10.14 -9.79
N HIS A 237 -15.12 8.99 -9.45
CA HIS A 237 -16.21 8.90 -8.49
C HIS A 237 -15.70 9.10 -7.06
N LEU A 238 -14.53 8.53 -6.72
CA LEU A 238 -13.89 8.71 -5.41
C LEU A 238 -13.58 10.17 -5.08
N MET A 239 -13.21 10.99 -6.07
CA MET A 239 -12.92 12.41 -5.86
C MET A 239 -14.10 13.17 -5.24
N HIS A 240 -15.33 12.70 -5.43
CA HIS A 240 -16.55 13.34 -4.94
C HIS A 240 -17.17 12.64 -3.72
N ASP A 241 -16.59 11.54 -3.23
CA ASP A 241 -17.14 10.78 -2.11
C ASP A 241 -16.60 11.27 -0.75
N ALA A 242 -17.50 11.77 0.09
CA ALA A 242 -17.13 12.32 1.40
C ALA A 242 -16.58 11.27 2.37
N ASN A 243 -17.08 10.02 2.31
CA ASN A 243 -16.61 8.95 3.18
C ASN A 243 -15.19 8.53 2.82
N TYR A 244 -14.87 8.49 1.52
CA TYR A 244 -13.52 8.26 1.04
C TYR A 244 -12.54 9.32 1.54
N TRP A 245 -12.87 10.60 1.42
CA TRP A 245 -12.00 11.69 1.89
C TRP A 245 -11.90 11.80 3.41
N SER A 246 -12.86 11.26 4.16
CA SER A 246 -12.75 11.15 5.61
C SER A 246 -11.53 10.34 6.05
N ILE A 247 -11.05 9.41 5.21
CA ILE A 247 -9.81 8.65 5.45
C ILE A 247 -8.62 9.59 5.64
N GLY A 248 -8.48 10.61 4.80
CA GLY A 248 -7.35 11.53 4.83
C GLY A 248 -7.26 12.29 6.16
N HIS A 249 -8.40 12.83 6.60
CA HIS A 249 -8.45 13.54 7.88
C HIS A 249 -8.02 12.66 9.06
N VAL A 250 -8.41 11.38 9.09
CA VAL A 250 -8.13 10.52 10.24
C VAL A 250 -6.76 9.83 10.17
N VAL A 251 -6.23 9.56 8.97
CA VAL A 251 -4.82 9.11 8.80
C VAL A 251 -3.85 10.13 9.39
N ILE A 252 -4.15 11.42 9.23
CA ILE A 252 -3.32 12.53 9.70
C ILE A 252 -3.46 12.75 11.20
N HIS A 253 -4.64 12.51 11.75
CA HIS A 253 -4.93 12.61 13.19
C HIS A 253 -4.93 11.21 13.81
N SER A 254 -3.78 10.54 13.69
CA SER A 254 -3.53 9.13 14.05
C SER A 254 -3.82 8.74 15.51
N ASP A 255 -4.22 9.68 16.36
CA ASP A 255 -4.46 9.46 17.79
C ASP A 255 -5.89 8.97 18.08
N GLN A 256 -6.77 9.00 17.07
CA GLN A 256 -8.15 8.55 17.19
C GLN A 256 -8.35 7.12 16.68
N GLN A 257 -9.31 6.41 17.26
CA GLN A 257 -9.75 5.12 16.74
C GLN A 257 -10.45 5.30 15.37
N PRO A 258 -10.31 4.34 14.43
CA PRO A 258 -9.52 3.11 14.56
C PRO A 258 -8.02 3.25 14.26
N TRP A 259 -7.60 4.39 13.72
CA TRP A 259 -6.26 4.59 13.16
C TRP A 259 -5.12 4.54 14.18
N LYS A 260 -5.42 4.76 15.46
CA LYS A 260 -4.46 4.53 16.55
C LYS A 260 -4.02 3.07 16.64
N LEU A 261 -4.92 2.12 16.39
CA LEU A 261 -4.64 0.68 16.49
C LEU A 261 -4.15 0.06 15.18
N LEU A 262 -4.40 0.72 14.04
CA LEU A 262 -4.02 0.19 12.74
C LEU A 262 -2.49 0.16 12.56
N PRO A 263 -1.96 -0.89 11.88
CA PRO A 263 -0.56 -0.95 11.48
C PRO A 263 -0.12 0.26 10.66
N THR A 264 1.16 0.65 10.76
CA THR A 264 1.74 1.74 9.97
C THR A 264 1.65 1.48 8.46
N SER A 265 1.75 0.21 8.04
CA SER A 265 1.55 -0.21 6.65
C SER A 265 0.14 0.10 6.11
N VAL A 266 -0.89 0.02 6.96
CA VAL A 266 -2.26 0.39 6.59
C VAL A 266 -2.38 1.90 6.36
N LYS A 267 -1.72 2.71 7.21
CA LYS A 267 -1.67 4.18 7.06
C LYS A 267 -0.95 4.59 5.78
N LYS A 268 0.20 3.95 5.48
CA LYS A 268 0.93 4.09 4.22
C LYS A 268 0.05 3.82 3.00
N LEU A 269 -0.66 2.68 2.99
CA LEU A 269 -1.54 2.34 1.88
C LEU A 269 -2.74 3.29 1.75
N ALA A 270 -3.28 3.78 2.86
CA ALA A 270 -4.39 4.73 2.85
C ALA A 270 -3.98 6.11 2.29
N ILE A 271 -2.84 6.68 2.71
CA ILE A 271 -2.39 7.96 2.13
C ILE A 271 -2.00 7.81 0.65
N LYS A 272 -1.40 6.67 0.29
CA LYS A 272 -1.06 6.33 -1.08
C LYS A 272 -2.31 6.28 -1.97
N SER A 273 -3.40 5.66 -1.52
CA SER A 273 -4.64 5.59 -2.31
C SER A 273 -5.24 6.97 -2.56
N LEU A 274 -5.25 7.84 -1.53
CA LEU A 274 -5.78 9.21 -1.65
C LEU A 274 -5.01 10.01 -2.73
N ILE A 275 -3.69 9.90 -2.76
CA ILE A 275 -2.85 10.59 -3.75
C ILE A 275 -3.10 10.02 -5.16
N ILE A 276 -3.14 8.69 -5.31
CA ILE A 276 -3.40 8.04 -6.62
C ILE A 276 -4.75 8.49 -7.17
N SER A 277 -5.79 8.55 -6.32
CA SER A 277 -7.15 8.92 -6.75
C SER A 277 -7.31 10.35 -7.25
N CYS A 278 -6.32 11.23 -7.03
CA CYS A 278 -6.37 12.62 -7.50
C CYS A 278 -6.13 12.75 -9.02
N LEU A 279 -5.59 11.73 -9.70
CA LEU A 279 -5.33 11.76 -11.16
C LEU A 279 -4.56 13.02 -11.62
N GLY A 280 -3.58 13.47 -10.82
CA GLY A 280 -2.82 14.70 -11.09
C GLY A 280 -3.54 16.02 -10.80
N GLN A 281 -4.80 15.97 -10.34
CA GLN A 281 -5.59 17.15 -9.97
C GLN A 281 -5.79 17.16 -8.44
N PRO A 282 -4.87 17.77 -7.68
CA PRO A 282 -4.99 17.81 -6.23
C PRO A 282 -6.22 18.65 -5.83
N ASN A 283 -7.12 18.06 -5.04
CA ASN A 283 -8.23 18.78 -4.42
C ASN A 283 -7.79 19.43 -3.09
N GLU A 284 -8.63 20.31 -2.54
CA GLU A 284 -8.33 21.01 -1.29
C GLU A 284 -8.09 20.03 -0.12
N ASN A 285 -8.85 18.93 -0.07
CA ASN A 285 -8.72 17.91 0.97
C ASN A 285 -7.34 17.25 0.99
N ILE A 286 -6.80 16.85 -0.18
CA ILE A 286 -5.47 16.23 -0.25
C ILE A 286 -4.37 17.26 0.03
N VAL A 287 -4.53 18.49 -0.44
CA VAL A 287 -3.55 19.57 -0.19
C VAL A 287 -3.41 19.81 1.30
N ASN A 288 -4.54 20.02 1.99
CA ASN A 288 -4.58 20.19 3.44
C ASN A 288 -4.01 18.97 4.16
N SER A 289 -4.31 17.78 3.63
CA SER A 289 -3.85 16.52 4.20
C SER A 289 -2.32 16.36 4.16
N VAL A 290 -1.75 16.58 2.98
CA VAL A 290 -0.31 16.52 2.70
C VAL A 290 0.44 17.60 3.48
N GLN A 291 -0.11 18.81 3.56
CA GLN A 291 0.48 19.90 4.34
C GLN A 291 0.48 19.61 5.85
N ALA A 292 -0.62 19.12 6.40
CA ALA A 292 -0.70 18.78 7.82
C ALA A 292 0.29 17.67 8.21
N LEU A 293 0.45 16.65 7.38
CA LEU A 293 1.49 15.63 7.55
C LEU A 293 2.89 16.27 7.50
N GLY A 294 3.11 17.19 6.56
CA GLY A 294 4.34 17.96 6.45
C GLY A 294 4.68 18.74 7.72
N SER A 295 3.71 19.40 8.35
CA SER A 295 3.90 20.14 9.60
C SER A 295 4.16 19.22 10.80
N ARG A 296 3.51 18.05 10.86
CA ARG A 296 3.79 17.05 11.90
C ARG A 296 5.21 16.50 11.79
N PHE A 297 5.68 16.27 10.57
CA PHE A 297 7.05 15.81 10.33
C PHE A 297 8.08 16.87 10.78
N GLU A 298 7.83 18.15 10.47
CA GLU A 298 8.68 19.26 10.93
C GLU A 298 8.74 19.37 12.46
N ALA A 299 7.61 19.13 13.14
CA ALA A 299 7.53 19.16 14.61
C ALA A 299 8.40 18.08 15.29
N LEU A 300 8.77 17.00 14.60
CA LEU A 300 9.68 15.99 15.16
C LEU A 300 11.07 16.55 15.51
N ASN A 301 11.49 17.65 14.86
CA ASN A 301 12.80 18.25 15.09
C ASN A 301 12.84 19.22 16.27
N SER A 302 11.71 19.82 16.64
CA SER A 302 11.64 20.85 17.69
C SER A 302 11.44 20.29 19.10
N GLU A 303 10.99 19.04 19.25
CA GLU A 303 10.73 18.42 20.56
C GLU A 303 12.01 17.79 21.15
N SER A 304 12.50 18.35 22.26
CA SER A 304 13.80 18.01 22.87
C SER A 304 13.76 17.04 24.04
N SER A 305 12.59 16.64 24.54
CA SER A 305 12.46 15.74 25.70
C SER A 305 11.62 14.50 25.37
N ASN A 306 12.15 13.32 25.72
CA ASN A 306 11.53 11.98 25.60
C ASN A 306 11.37 11.37 24.19
N PHE A 307 12.35 11.58 23.31
CA PHE A 307 12.37 10.94 21.97
C PHE A 307 12.43 9.39 22.01
N HIS A 308 12.89 8.80 23.12
CA HIS A 308 12.92 7.34 23.32
C HIS A 308 11.58 6.73 23.77
N SER A 309 10.53 7.53 23.98
CA SER A 309 9.24 6.99 24.42
C SER A 309 8.61 6.13 23.32
N GLU A 310 7.99 5.00 23.68
CA GLU A 310 7.36 4.07 22.73
C GLU A 310 6.31 4.77 21.86
N SER A 311 5.56 5.72 22.44
CA SER A 311 4.59 6.54 21.71
C SER A 311 5.26 7.41 20.63
N LYS A 312 6.43 7.99 20.93
CA LYS A 312 7.14 8.84 19.98
C LYS A 312 7.80 8.03 18.87
N ILE A 313 8.36 6.87 19.21
CA ILE A 313 8.90 5.91 18.22
C ILE A 313 7.81 5.51 17.24
N LYS A 314 6.64 5.09 17.74
CA LYS A 314 5.48 4.74 16.89
C LYS A 314 5.00 5.92 16.03
N GLU A 315 5.02 7.14 16.57
CA GLU A 315 4.69 8.35 15.80
C GLU A 315 5.69 8.58 14.66
N VAL A 316 7.00 8.53 14.94
CA VAL A 316 8.06 8.70 13.94
C VAL A 316 7.93 7.65 12.84
N MET A 317 7.77 6.37 13.20
CA MET A 317 7.56 5.30 12.22
C MET A 317 6.31 5.54 11.37
N SER A 318 5.19 5.93 12.00
CA SER A 318 3.94 6.21 11.30
C SER A 318 4.08 7.37 10.31
N LEU A 319 4.85 8.40 10.65
CA LEU A 319 5.08 9.56 9.79
C LEU A 319 6.01 9.23 8.62
N ILE A 320 7.09 8.48 8.85
CA ILE A 320 7.99 8.04 7.78
C ILE A 320 7.25 7.09 6.82
N GLU A 321 6.48 6.12 7.34
CA GLU A 321 5.69 5.21 6.50
C GLU A 321 4.64 5.94 5.66
N SER A 322 3.99 6.95 6.26
CA SER A 322 3.04 7.76 5.51
C SER A 322 3.75 8.53 4.39
N LEU A 323 4.95 9.08 4.64
CA LEU A 323 5.77 9.72 3.61
C LEU A 323 6.22 8.72 2.53
N ASN A 324 6.56 7.48 2.88
CA ASN A 324 6.84 6.41 1.90
C ASN A 324 5.61 6.15 1.03
N GLY A 325 4.39 6.17 1.60
CA GLY A 325 3.15 6.11 0.83
C GLY A 325 2.99 7.25 -0.18
N ILE A 326 3.36 8.48 0.19
CA ILE A 326 3.35 9.65 -0.68
C ILE A 326 4.36 9.48 -1.84
N ILE A 327 5.59 9.07 -1.52
CA ILE A 327 6.65 8.83 -2.49
C ILE A 327 6.23 7.73 -3.48
N GLU A 328 5.71 6.61 -2.97
CA GLU A 328 5.23 5.50 -3.80
C GLU A 328 4.05 5.87 -4.72
N ALA A 329 3.22 6.84 -4.32
CA ALA A 329 2.12 7.37 -5.12
C ALA A 329 2.55 8.42 -6.15
N THR A 330 3.83 8.80 -6.17
CA THR A 330 4.32 9.84 -7.07
C THR A 330 4.36 9.32 -8.51
N SER A 331 3.79 10.11 -9.41
CA SER A 331 3.70 9.90 -10.85
C SER A 331 4.04 11.20 -11.58
N HIS A 332 4.25 11.12 -12.89
CA HIS A 332 4.53 12.29 -13.72
C HIS A 332 3.44 13.37 -13.60
N GLU A 333 2.20 12.97 -13.33
CA GLU A 333 1.05 13.88 -13.23
C GLU A 333 1.01 14.68 -11.92
N ASN A 334 1.57 14.16 -10.82
CA ASN A 334 1.49 14.78 -9.49
C ASN A 334 2.85 15.17 -8.88
N LEU A 335 3.97 14.89 -9.57
CA LEU A 335 5.33 15.16 -9.10
C LEU A 335 5.52 16.62 -8.66
N ASN A 336 5.10 17.59 -9.48
CA ASN A 336 5.31 19.01 -9.18
C ASN A 336 4.59 19.48 -7.91
N PHE A 337 3.44 18.88 -7.61
CA PHE A 337 2.69 19.16 -6.39
C PHE A 337 3.37 18.54 -5.16
N LEU A 338 3.87 17.30 -5.29
CA LEU A 338 4.43 16.55 -4.16
C LEU A 338 5.88 16.92 -3.84
N ILE A 339 6.66 17.39 -4.81
CA ILE A 339 8.10 17.62 -4.61
C ILE A 339 8.40 18.67 -3.54
N GLY A 340 7.55 19.69 -3.41
CA GLY A 340 7.66 20.72 -2.37
C GLY A 340 7.49 20.16 -0.95
N LEU A 341 6.71 19.08 -0.79
CA LEU A 341 6.61 18.36 0.47
C LEU A 341 7.79 17.40 0.65
N ILE A 342 8.15 16.62 -0.37
CA ILE A 342 9.09 15.51 -0.22
C ILE A 342 10.52 16.02 0.02
N LEU A 343 10.96 17.03 -0.73
CA LEU A 343 12.38 17.43 -0.72
C LEU A 343 12.89 17.89 0.65
N PRO A 344 12.21 18.79 1.39
CA PRO A 344 12.66 19.18 2.73
C PRO A 344 12.59 18.03 3.75
N ARG A 345 11.81 16.98 3.47
CA ARG A 345 11.61 15.84 4.38
C ARG A 345 12.72 14.80 4.19
N LEU A 346 13.35 14.74 3.01
CA LEU A 346 14.57 13.96 2.81
C LEU A 346 15.71 14.50 3.69
N GLU A 347 15.93 15.82 3.69
CA GLU A 347 16.92 16.45 4.57
C GLU A 347 16.64 16.12 6.05
N GLN A 348 15.38 16.22 6.47
CA GLN A 348 14.98 15.81 7.82
C GLN A 348 15.14 14.31 8.08
N GLY A 349 14.98 13.46 7.07
CA GLY A 349 15.26 12.03 7.14
C GLY A 349 16.71 11.72 7.53
N VAL A 350 17.69 12.50 7.05
CA VAL A 350 19.09 12.39 7.48
C VAL A 350 19.24 12.66 8.99
N HIS A 351 18.55 13.68 9.50
CA HIS A 351 18.57 14.00 10.93
C HIS A 351 17.87 12.94 11.78
N LEU A 352 16.76 12.38 11.29
CA LEU A 352 16.08 11.27 11.95
C LEU A 352 16.98 10.03 12.01
N LEU A 353 17.71 9.71 10.94
CA LEU A 353 18.68 8.63 10.94
C LEU A 353 19.78 8.86 11.98
N ASP A 354 20.35 10.06 12.07
CA ASP A 354 21.39 10.38 13.08
C ASP A 354 20.84 10.23 14.51
N ARG A 355 19.59 10.64 14.75
CA ARG A 355 18.95 10.59 16.06
C ARG A 355 18.50 9.19 16.48
N TYR A 356 17.95 8.40 15.55
CA TYR A 356 17.33 7.10 15.80
C TYR A 356 18.15 5.92 15.27
N HIS A 357 19.46 6.09 15.03
CA HIS A 357 20.35 5.04 14.51
C HIS A 357 20.32 3.70 15.29
N ASN A 358 19.92 3.71 16.57
CA ASN A 358 19.81 2.49 17.39
C ASN A 358 18.46 1.77 17.28
N TYR A 359 17.54 2.24 16.43
CA TYR A 359 16.23 1.65 16.19
C TYR A 359 16.19 1.11 14.76
N GLY A 360 16.46 -0.19 14.58
CA GLY A 360 16.56 -0.84 13.26
C GLY A 360 15.37 -0.56 12.35
N GLU A 361 14.14 -0.68 12.88
CA GLU A 361 12.93 -0.38 12.11
C GLU A 361 12.87 1.06 11.58
N ILE A 362 13.38 2.06 12.33
CA ILE A 362 13.41 3.45 11.85
C ILE A 362 14.50 3.60 10.78
N VAL A 363 15.67 2.96 10.96
CA VAL A 363 16.74 2.96 9.96
C VAL A 363 16.24 2.37 8.64
N GLU A 364 15.59 1.20 8.69
CA GLU A 364 14.97 0.55 7.54
C GLU A 364 13.96 1.47 6.85
N LEU A 365 13.03 2.09 7.59
CA LEU A 365 12.02 2.98 7.02
C LEU A 365 12.63 4.22 6.33
N VAL A 366 13.69 4.80 6.90
CA VAL A 366 14.41 5.91 6.26
C VAL A 366 15.14 5.43 5.01
N LEU A 367 15.80 4.28 5.02
CA LEU A 367 16.45 3.73 3.82
C LEU A 367 15.44 3.39 2.73
N ASP A 368 14.28 2.83 3.08
CA ASP A 368 13.15 2.57 2.17
C ASP A 368 12.62 3.87 1.54
N MET A 369 12.51 4.94 2.34
CA MET A 369 12.14 6.27 1.85
C MET A 369 13.03 6.74 0.70
N TYR A 370 14.35 6.65 0.88
CA TYR A 370 15.30 7.04 -0.15
C TYR A 370 15.28 6.10 -1.36
N ASN A 371 15.11 4.79 -1.14
CA ASN A 371 14.90 3.83 -2.24
C ASN A 371 13.65 4.17 -3.07
N GLY A 372 12.56 4.59 -2.42
CA GLY A 372 11.35 5.08 -3.08
C GLY A 372 11.59 6.33 -3.92
N VAL A 373 12.40 7.28 -3.43
CA VAL A 373 12.78 8.50 -4.19
C VAL A 373 13.51 8.15 -5.48
N ILE A 374 14.43 7.19 -5.43
CA ILE A 374 15.13 6.70 -6.63
C ILE A 374 14.10 6.20 -7.64
N GLU A 375 13.23 5.29 -7.21
CA GLU A 375 12.29 4.58 -8.09
C GLU A 375 11.20 5.49 -8.66
N LYS A 376 10.64 6.39 -7.86
CA LYS A 376 9.44 7.17 -8.20
C LYS A 376 9.71 8.62 -8.56
N ILE A 377 10.86 9.19 -8.18
CA ILE A 377 11.13 10.60 -8.42
C ILE A 377 12.27 10.73 -9.42
N LEU A 378 13.46 10.20 -9.10
CA LEU A 378 14.63 10.36 -9.96
C LEU A 378 14.36 9.79 -11.36
N THR A 379 13.82 8.57 -11.50
CA THR A 379 13.48 7.99 -12.81
C THR A 379 12.58 8.87 -13.69
N GLN A 380 11.82 9.79 -13.08
CA GLN A 380 10.86 10.65 -13.77
C GLN A 380 11.40 12.06 -14.08
N LEU A 381 12.53 12.45 -13.49
CA LEU A 381 13.10 13.79 -13.69
C LEU A 381 13.67 13.93 -15.10
N ASN A 382 13.05 14.80 -15.88
CA ASN A 382 13.60 15.25 -17.15
C ASN A 382 14.82 16.18 -16.97
N VAL A 383 16.01 15.68 -17.30
CA VAL A 383 17.29 16.43 -17.21
C VAL A 383 17.32 17.65 -18.15
N SER A 384 16.39 17.76 -19.10
CA SER A 384 16.27 18.94 -19.97
C SER A 384 15.66 20.16 -19.31
N LEU A 385 15.09 20.03 -18.12
CA LEU A 385 14.46 21.13 -17.40
C LEU A 385 15.39 21.60 -16.27
N ILE A 386 15.72 22.89 -16.25
CA ILE A 386 16.63 23.50 -15.25
C ILE A 386 16.11 23.26 -13.81
N GLU A 387 14.80 23.35 -13.62
CA GLU A 387 14.15 23.09 -12.32
C GLU A 387 14.40 21.64 -11.86
N HIS A 388 14.31 20.67 -12.77
CA HIS A 388 14.55 19.26 -12.47
C HIS A 388 16.02 18.97 -12.19
N VAL A 389 16.95 19.67 -12.85
CA VAL A 389 18.39 19.58 -12.54
C VAL A 389 18.65 20.08 -11.11
N SER A 390 18.00 21.18 -10.71
CA SER A 390 18.12 21.74 -9.37
C SER A 390 17.54 20.79 -8.30
N ILE A 391 16.38 20.19 -8.57
CA ILE A 391 15.76 19.16 -7.72
C ILE A 391 16.69 17.95 -7.58
N LYS A 392 17.22 17.44 -8.70
CA LYS A 392 18.18 16.32 -8.71
C LYS A 392 19.39 16.61 -7.83
N ASN A 393 20.01 17.77 -7.97
CA ASN A 393 21.19 18.14 -7.18
C ASN A 393 20.88 18.11 -5.68
N LYS A 394 19.77 18.73 -5.25
CA LYS A 394 19.35 18.73 -3.84
C LYS A 394 19.04 17.32 -3.31
N ILE A 395 18.43 16.46 -4.14
CA ILE A 395 18.21 15.06 -3.78
C ILE A 395 19.57 14.36 -3.57
N LEU A 396 20.53 14.54 -4.47
CA LEU A 396 21.87 13.94 -4.35
C LEU A 396 22.65 14.45 -3.12
N GLU A 397 22.50 15.72 -2.74
CA GLU A 397 23.02 16.24 -1.46
C GLU A 397 22.43 15.48 -0.26
N CYS A 398 21.12 15.23 -0.27
CA CYS A 398 20.46 14.46 0.78
C CYS A 398 20.96 13.00 0.81
N PHE A 399 21.25 12.39 -0.36
CA PHE A 399 21.85 11.05 -0.43
C PHE A 399 23.26 11.03 0.15
N LEU A 400 24.09 12.04 -0.12
CA LEU A 400 25.42 12.15 0.47
C LEU A 400 25.33 12.25 2.00
N GLY A 401 24.45 13.11 2.52
CA GLY A 401 24.21 13.24 3.95
C GLY A 401 23.77 11.92 4.59
N LEU A 402 22.82 11.22 3.96
CA LEU A 402 22.34 9.91 4.41
C LEU A 402 23.48 8.89 4.48
N ILE A 403 24.27 8.75 3.41
CA ILE A 403 25.41 7.83 3.32
C ILE A 403 26.42 8.11 4.42
N GLN A 404 26.77 9.38 4.64
CA GLN A 404 27.74 9.78 5.66
C GLN A 404 27.25 9.48 7.08
N ILE A 405 25.98 9.75 7.39
CA ILE A 405 25.39 9.45 8.70
C ILE A 405 25.27 7.93 8.91
N PHE A 406 24.83 7.18 7.90
CA PHE A 406 24.77 5.73 7.97
C PHE A 406 26.15 5.13 8.23
N ALA A 407 27.18 5.60 7.50
CA ALA A 407 28.56 5.15 7.69
C ALA A 407 29.10 5.48 9.09
N LYS A 408 28.87 6.71 9.57
CA LYS A 408 29.31 7.18 10.90
C LYS A 408 28.86 6.24 12.02
N HIS A 409 27.63 5.75 11.97
CA HIS A 409 27.06 4.90 13.02
C HIS A 409 27.37 3.41 12.85
N ASN A 410 27.63 2.95 11.62
CA ASN A 410 27.90 1.54 11.34
C ASN A 410 29.40 1.16 11.35
N GLN A 411 30.32 2.12 11.24
CA GLN A 411 31.77 1.85 11.35
C GLN A 411 32.22 1.23 12.69
N ARG A 412 31.41 1.38 13.75
CA ARG A 412 31.73 0.91 15.11
C ARG A 412 30.91 -0.31 15.56
N ARG A 413 29.95 -0.76 14.76
CA ARG A 413 29.14 -1.96 15.04
C ARG A 413 29.94 -3.20 14.64
N GLN A 414 30.88 -3.62 15.49
CA GLN A 414 31.43 -4.98 15.43
C GLN A 414 30.57 -5.85 16.35
N SER A 415 29.92 -6.85 15.75
CA SER A 415 28.89 -7.77 16.29
C SER A 415 29.12 -8.22 17.73
N ILE A 416 28.14 -7.98 18.61
CA ILE A 416 28.12 -8.53 19.98
C ILE A 416 26.95 -9.50 20.21
N ASP A 417 25.94 -9.57 19.33
CA ASP A 417 24.81 -10.51 19.48
C ASP A 417 24.18 -10.96 18.15
N VAL A 418 23.68 -12.20 18.10
CA VAL A 418 23.10 -12.85 16.90
C VAL A 418 21.85 -12.12 16.36
N ASN A 419 21.00 -11.57 17.23
CA ASN A 419 19.84 -10.77 16.77
C ASN A 419 20.26 -9.42 16.17
N ILE A 420 21.41 -8.88 16.58
CA ILE A 420 21.96 -7.64 16.01
C ILE A 420 22.53 -7.91 14.61
N GLU A 421 22.93 -9.16 14.30
CA GLU A 421 23.41 -9.53 12.98
C GLU A 421 22.32 -9.52 11.90
N GLU A 422 21.09 -9.94 12.21
CA GLU A 422 19.96 -9.91 11.26
C GLU A 422 19.52 -8.47 10.91
N ASP A 423 19.34 -7.62 11.93
CA ASP A 423 18.99 -6.21 11.73
C ASP A 423 20.10 -5.47 10.94
N TYR A 424 21.36 -5.71 11.32
CA TYR A 424 22.52 -5.15 10.63
C TYR A 424 22.65 -5.65 9.19
N PHE A 425 22.32 -6.92 8.94
CA PHE A 425 22.26 -7.49 7.59
C PHE A 425 21.20 -6.79 6.74
N ASN A 426 19.99 -6.60 7.27
CA ASN A 426 18.90 -5.94 6.55
C ASN A 426 19.25 -4.48 6.22
N ASP A 427 19.83 -3.74 7.18
CA ASP A 427 20.33 -2.39 6.98
C ASP A 427 21.36 -2.31 5.84
N LEU A 428 22.34 -3.23 5.84
CA LEU A 428 23.36 -3.30 4.79
C LEU A 428 22.77 -3.68 3.42
N LEU A 429 21.79 -4.57 3.39
CA LEU A 429 21.11 -4.98 2.15
C LEU A 429 20.31 -3.82 1.55
N LEU A 430 19.58 -3.05 2.37
CA LEU A 430 18.85 -1.86 1.94
C LEU A 430 19.80 -0.78 1.43
N PHE A 431 20.93 -0.59 2.12
CA PHE A 431 21.97 0.36 1.71
C PHE A 431 22.65 -0.05 0.40
N LEU A 432 22.97 -1.33 0.21
CA LEU A 432 23.46 -1.87 -1.08
C LEU A 432 22.44 -1.69 -2.19
N THR A 433 21.18 -2.02 -1.92
CA THR A 433 20.07 -1.88 -2.86
C THR A 433 19.95 -0.43 -3.30
N LEU A 434 20.09 0.52 -2.37
CA LEU A 434 20.09 1.96 -2.65
C LEU A 434 21.22 2.34 -3.61
N LEU A 435 22.47 1.92 -3.36
CA LEU A 435 23.60 2.22 -4.24
C LEU A 435 23.44 1.57 -5.62
N ASN A 436 22.99 0.31 -5.69
CA ASN A 436 22.73 -0.39 -6.95
C ASN A 436 21.63 0.29 -7.76
N ARG A 437 20.51 0.65 -7.14
CA ARG A 437 19.41 1.34 -7.83
C ARG A 437 19.85 2.72 -8.31
N LEU A 438 20.60 3.45 -7.49
CA LEU A 438 21.14 4.76 -7.86
C LEU A 438 22.09 4.65 -9.07
N HIS A 439 22.95 3.63 -9.11
CA HIS A 439 23.83 3.35 -10.25
C HIS A 439 23.05 3.06 -11.54
N ASN A 440 21.94 2.33 -11.43
CA ASN A 440 21.12 1.97 -12.59
C ASN A 440 20.33 3.15 -13.19
N ILE A 441 20.29 4.31 -12.52
CA ILE A 441 19.70 5.49 -13.15
C ILE A 441 20.69 6.07 -14.17
N ASN A 442 20.44 5.77 -15.44
CA ASN A 442 21.24 6.15 -16.61
C ASN A 442 21.23 7.67 -16.90
N TYR A 443 21.76 8.50 -15.99
CA TYR A 443 21.96 9.92 -16.28
C TYR A 443 23.29 10.24 -16.95
N ASP A 444 24.30 9.38 -16.81
CA ASP A 444 25.65 9.65 -17.31
C ASP A 444 25.72 9.59 -18.85
N ASN A 445 24.74 8.97 -19.53
CA ASN A 445 24.67 8.96 -21.00
C ASN A 445 24.14 10.28 -21.60
N ASP A 446 23.52 11.14 -20.80
CA ASP A 446 22.99 12.46 -21.21
C ASP A 446 24.01 13.60 -21.01
N GLU A 447 25.27 13.30 -20.66
CA GLU A 447 26.34 14.30 -20.49
C GLU A 447 26.60 15.13 -21.78
N ASN A 448 26.15 14.66 -22.96
CA ASN A 448 26.34 15.35 -24.24
C ASN A 448 25.13 16.18 -24.73
N ARG A 449 24.04 16.32 -23.97
CA ARG A 449 22.83 17.05 -24.44
C ARG A 449 22.59 18.43 -23.85
N PHE A 450 23.45 18.92 -22.95
CA PHE A 450 23.28 20.25 -22.36
C PHE A 450 24.56 21.09 -22.48
N LEU A 451 24.57 22.00 -23.45
CA LEU A 451 25.49 23.14 -23.44
C LEU A 451 24.98 24.22 -22.46
N PRO A 452 25.89 24.92 -21.76
CA PRO A 452 25.58 25.90 -20.72
C PRO A 452 25.31 27.29 -21.32
N ILE A 453 24.29 27.99 -20.84
CA ILE A 453 23.99 29.40 -21.15
C ILE A 453 23.37 29.94 -19.85
N GLU A 454 23.96 30.78 -18.99
CA GLU A 454 25.00 31.81 -19.03
C GLU A 454 25.74 31.86 -17.67
N PRO A 455 26.96 32.45 -17.58
CA PRO A 455 27.61 32.72 -16.31
C PRO A 455 27.08 34.04 -15.74
N SER A 456 26.15 33.97 -14.79
CA SER A 456 25.79 35.14 -13.97
C SER A 456 25.85 34.80 -12.48
N THR A 457 26.85 35.39 -11.84
CA THR A 457 26.98 35.72 -10.41
C THR A 457 26.98 34.57 -9.39
N ASN A 458 28.20 34.18 -8.98
CA ASN A 458 28.60 33.89 -7.60
C ASN A 458 27.75 32.95 -6.71
N GLU A 459 27.27 31.83 -7.24
CA GLU A 459 27.08 30.64 -6.41
C GLU A 459 27.74 29.44 -7.10
N GLN A 460 28.81 28.93 -6.48
CA GLN A 460 29.47 27.68 -6.87
C GLN A 460 28.55 26.49 -6.54
N ASN A 461 27.39 26.37 -7.19
CA ASN A 461 26.63 25.13 -7.12
C ASN A 461 27.27 24.13 -8.08
N SER A 462 28.35 23.49 -7.61
CA SER A 462 28.96 22.35 -8.30
C SER A 462 27.90 21.27 -8.47
N VAL A 463 27.55 20.94 -9.71
CA VAL A 463 26.61 19.87 -10.02
C VAL A 463 27.16 18.55 -9.48
N ILE A 464 26.46 17.95 -8.51
CA ILE A 464 26.85 16.66 -7.92
C ILE A 464 26.54 15.55 -8.90
N LYS A 465 27.54 14.73 -9.23
CA LYS A 465 27.34 13.58 -10.10
C LYS A 465 26.91 12.37 -9.29
N VAL A 466 26.02 11.57 -9.87
CA VAL A 466 25.50 10.34 -9.26
C VAL A 466 26.63 9.39 -8.89
N ILE A 467 27.61 9.24 -9.78
CA ILE A 467 28.77 8.39 -9.56
C ILE A 467 29.64 8.84 -8.38
N ASP A 468 29.69 10.14 -8.06
CA ASP A 468 30.47 10.62 -6.91
C ASP A 468 29.81 10.16 -5.61
N VAL A 469 28.48 10.22 -5.55
CA VAL A 469 27.67 9.70 -4.43
C VAL A 469 27.89 8.20 -4.24
N ILE A 470 27.84 7.44 -5.34
CA ILE A 470 28.02 5.98 -5.31
C ILE A 470 29.44 5.61 -4.84
N LEU A 471 30.46 6.27 -5.38
CA LEU A 471 31.85 6.02 -4.99
C LEU A 471 32.04 6.31 -3.50
N ILE A 472 31.52 7.43 -2.99
CA ILE A 472 31.54 7.76 -1.55
C ILE A 472 30.87 6.66 -0.72
N GLY A 473 29.68 6.20 -1.12
CA GLY A 473 28.99 5.10 -0.44
C GLY A 473 29.79 3.80 -0.44
N LEU A 474 30.45 3.49 -1.55
CA LEU A 474 31.28 2.31 -1.70
C LEU A 474 32.55 2.36 -0.84
N GLU A 475 33.16 3.54 -0.64
CA GLU A 475 34.33 3.67 0.26
C GLU A 475 33.97 3.27 1.69
N PHE A 476 32.75 3.57 2.13
CA PHE A 476 32.27 3.20 3.46
C PHE A 476 31.79 1.76 3.55
N LEU A 477 31.26 1.23 2.45
CA LEU A 477 30.69 -0.11 2.41
C LEU A 477 31.75 -1.20 2.41
N ILE A 478 32.86 -1.02 1.69
CA ILE A 478 33.90 -2.04 1.56
C ILE A 478 34.43 -2.52 2.93
N PRO A 479 34.79 -1.63 3.88
CA PRO A 479 35.23 -2.06 5.21
C PRO A 479 34.19 -2.88 6.00
N LEU A 480 32.89 -2.70 5.70
CA LEU A 480 31.80 -3.40 6.37
C LEU A 480 31.53 -4.79 5.76
N MET A 481 31.99 -5.07 4.54
CA MET A 481 31.79 -6.35 3.85
C MET A 481 32.81 -7.42 4.29
N SER A 482 32.67 -7.88 5.55
CA SER A 482 33.53 -8.93 6.11
C SER A 482 33.26 -10.31 5.49
N LYS A 483 34.20 -11.27 5.66
CA LYS A 483 34.00 -12.66 5.20
C LYS A 483 32.80 -13.34 5.84
N GLU A 484 32.39 -12.93 7.04
CA GLU A 484 31.23 -13.49 7.74
C GLU A 484 29.93 -12.93 7.16
N ILE A 485 29.91 -11.62 6.89
CA ILE A 485 28.76 -10.93 6.28
C ILE A 485 28.54 -11.38 4.83
N LEU A 486 29.62 -11.66 4.09
CA LEU A 486 29.52 -12.19 2.72
C LEU A 486 29.07 -13.66 2.64
N LYS A 487 28.86 -14.37 3.76
CA LYS A 487 28.18 -15.67 3.76
C LYS A 487 26.71 -15.57 3.39
N PHE A 488 26.10 -14.40 3.61
CA PHE A 488 24.72 -14.17 3.22
C PHE A 488 24.63 -13.95 1.70
N GLN A 489 24.11 -14.95 1.00
CA GLN A 489 24.15 -15.03 -0.46
C GLN A 489 23.53 -13.81 -1.17
N THR A 490 22.38 -13.33 -0.71
CA THR A 490 21.68 -12.18 -1.31
C THR A 490 22.55 -10.92 -1.27
N LEU A 491 23.18 -10.64 -0.12
CA LEU A 491 24.04 -9.48 0.07
C LEU A 491 25.32 -9.57 -0.76
N ALA A 492 25.95 -10.75 -0.79
CA ALA A 492 27.13 -10.99 -1.61
C ALA A 492 26.84 -10.75 -3.11
N ILE A 493 25.71 -11.25 -3.61
CA ILE A 493 25.28 -11.03 -5.00
C ILE A 493 25.12 -9.54 -5.31
N GLU A 494 24.40 -8.80 -4.45
CA GLU A 494 24.19 -7.36 -4.64
C GLU A 494 25.51 -6.57 -4.56
N TYR A 495 26.39 -6.91 -3.64
CA TYR A 495 27.71 -6.28 -3.48
C TYR A 495 28.61 -6.51 -4.70
N PHE A 496 28.72 -7.76 -5.17
CA PHE A 496 29.54 -8.08 -6.33
C PHE A 496 28.95 -7.52 -7.63
N ARG A 497 27.62 -7.43 -7.74
CA ARG A 497 26.97 -6.74 -8.85
C ARG A 497 27.35 -5.26 -8.89
N LEU A 498 27.28 -4.55 -7.75
CA LEU A 498 27.63 -3.13 -7.65
C LEU A 498 29.09 -2.89 -8.04
N THR A 499 30.01 -3.61 -7.40
CA THR A 499 31.45 -3.46 -7.62
C THR A 499 31.86 -3.78 -9.06
N SER A 500 31.27 -4.83 -9.66
CA SER A 500 31.51 -5.18 -11.06
C SER A 500 30.97 -4.12 -12.02
N ASN A 501 29.75 -3.64 -11.81
CA ASN A 501 29.12 -2.63 -12.66
C ASN A 501 29.89 -1.31 -12.66
N ILE A 502 30.30 -0.82 -11.48
CA ILE A 502 31.11 0.41 -11.38
C ILE A 502 32.48 0.21 -12.03
N SER A 503 33.11 -0.95 -11.82
CA SER A 503 34.41 -1.27 -12.43
C SER A 503 34.35 -1.30 -13.96
N PHE A 504 33.25 -1.80 -14.52
CA PHE A 504 33.05 -1.87 -15.97
C PHE A 504 32.64 -0.52 -16.58
N ASN A 505 31.67 0.18 -15.98
CA ASN A 505 31.08 1.40 -16.55
C ASN A 505 31.85 2.69 -16.23
N ASN A 506 32.64 2.73 -15.15
CA ASN A 506 33.25 3.96 -14.63
C ASN A 506 34.72 3.79 -14.21
N SER A 507 35.47 2.91 -14.89
CA SER A 507 36.88 2.62 -14.63
C SER A 507 37.74 3.88 -14.48
N ASP A 508 37.60 4.85 -15.39
CA ASP A 508 38.34 6.13 -15.36
C ASP A 508 38.17 6.90 -14.05
N LYS A 509 36.96 6.88 -13.49
CA LYS A 509 36.63 7.59 -12.24
C LYS A 509 37.17 6.83 -11.02
N ILE A 510 37.27 5.51 -11.06
CA ILE A 510 37.90 4.71 -10.01
C ILE A 510 39.41 5.02 -9.92
N PHE A 511 40.09 5.19 -11.05
CA PHE A 511 41.53 5.52 -11.08
C PHE A 511 41.85 6.89 -10.49
N SER A 512 40.87 7.81 -10.43
CA SER A 512 41.03 9.14 -9.81
C SER A 512 40.91 9.14 -8.28
N ARG A 513 40.56 8.01 -7.64
CA ARG A 513 40.34 7.88 -6.19
C ARG A 513 41.60 7.42 -5.44
N PRO A 514 41.64 7.56 -4.09
CA PRO A 514 42.79 7.14 -3.30
C PRO A 514 43.16 5.67 -3.52
N ILE A 515 44.45 5.36 -3.59
CA ILE A 515 44.99 4.01 -3.87
C ILE A 515 44.44 2.93 -2.91
N GLN A 516 44.07 3.32 -1.69
CA GLN A 516 43.51 2.42 -0.68
C GLN A 516 42.15 1.85 -1.10
N LEU A 517 41.29 2.66 -1.71
CA LEU A 517 40.00 2.21 -2.22
C LEU A 517 40.18 1.26 -3.40
N TYR A 518 41.07 1.61 -4.33
CA TYR A 518 41.42 0.75 -5.46
C TYR A 518 41.92 -0.62 -4.99
N ASN A 519 42.87 -0.66 -4.06
CA ASN A 519 43.39 -1.92 -3.52
C ASN A 519 42.31 -2.74 -2.82
N SER A 520 41.40 -2.09 -2.09
CA SER A 520 40.32 -2.77 -1.38
C SER A 520 39.28 -3.34 -2.36
N LEU A 521 38.91 -2.59 -3.41
CA LEU A 521 38.07 -3.07 -4.51
C LEU A 521 38.65 -4.30 -5.21
N ILE A 522 39.94 -4.24 -5.58
CA ILE A 522 40.63 -5.36 -6.21
C ILE A 522 40.68 -6.57 -5.29
N SER A 523 40.92 -6.37 -3.98
CA SER A 523 40.91 -7.46 -3.00
C SER A 523 39.54 -8.12 -2.86
N SER A 524 38.45 -7.34 -2.92
CA SER A 524 37.08 -7.86 -2.91
C SER A 524 36.78 -8.67 -4.18
N ILE A 525 37.14 -8.16 -5.36
CA ILE A 525 36.94 -8.88 -6.63
C ILE A 525 37.74 -10.19 -6.62
N GLN A 526 38.99 -10.16 -6.15
CA GLN A 526 39.82 -11.36 -6.02
C GLN A 526 39.18 -12.37 -5.07
N PHE A 527 38.62 -11.93 -3.94
CA PHE A 527 37.87 -12.79 -3.02
C PHE A 527 36.70 -13.47 -3.77
N GLY A 528 35.82 -12.70 -4.41
CA GLY A 528 34.68 -13.25 -5.15
C GLY A 528 35.01 -14.20 -6.32
N LEU A 529 36.24 -14.15 -6.86
CA LEU A 529 36.72 -15.09 -7.89
C LEU A 529 37.35 -16.37 -7.32
N THR A 530 37.81 -16.34 -6.07
CA THR A 530 38.63 -17.42 -5.47
C THR A 530 37.94 -18.19 -4.35
N SER A 531 36.84 -17.65 -3.82
CA SER A 531 35.95 -18.29 -2.83
C SER A 531 34.56 -18.44 -3.40
#